data_AF-A0A1F6Q0I4-F1
#
_entry.id   AF-A0A1F6Q0I4-F1
#
_cell.length_a   1.000
_cell.length_b   1.000
_cell.length_c   1.000
_cell.angle_alpha   90.00
_cell.angle_beta   90.00
_cell.angle_gamma   90.00
#
_symmetry.space_group_name_H-M   'P 1'
#
loop_
_entity.id
_entity.type
_entity.pdbx_description
1 polymer ?
#
loop_
_entity_poly.entity_id
_entity_poly.type
_entity_poly.pdbx_seq_one_letter_code
_entity_poly.pdbx_strand_id
1 'polypeptide(L)'
;MELKQKYGENLYNPNILEFKNVPKDILHWLEKISLENNCRIEKKEWRSKYNSYVVYDYEPFCSDGFEISLTISSTTRNYLKFIQYLYENKLKNIEYLENCLIG
;
A
#
# COMPACT_ATOMS: atom_id res chain seq x y z
N MET A 1 -16.05 -36.65 0.09
CA MET A 1 -15.34 -35.44 0.56
C MET A 1 -14.40 -35.04 -0.56
N GLU A 2 -14.85 -34.16 -1.46
CA GLU A 2 -14.01 -33.64 -2.55
C GLU A 2 -13.92 -32.13 -2.40
N LEU A 3 -12.78 -31.67 -1.90
CA LEU A 3 -12.39 -30.26 -1.87
C LEU A 3 -12.01 -29.83 -3.29
N LYS A 4 -13.00 -29.47 -4.10
CA LYS A 4 -12.76 -28.67 -5.31
C LYS A 4 -12.58 -27.22 -4.88
N GLN A 5 -11.34 -26.86 -4.57
CA GLN A 5 -10.91 -25.47 -4.41
C GLN A 5 -11.27 -24.70 -5.68
N LYS A 6 -12.21 -23.77 -5.56
CA LYS A 6 -12.55 -22.81 -6.60
C LYS A 6 -11.37 -21.84 -6.80
N TYR A 7 -10.44 -22.23 -7.67
CA TYR A 7 -9.53 -21.30 -8.33
C TYR A 7 -10.35 -20.49 -9.33
N GLY A 8 -10.74 -19.27 -8.96
CA GLY A 8 -11.36 -18.36 -9.94
C GLY A 8 -12.38 -17.38 -9.38
N GLU A 9 -12.10 -16.71 -8.28
CA GLU A 9 -12.84 -15.48 -7.94
C GLU A 9 -11.84 -14.39 -7.56
N ASN A 10 -11.58 -13.48 -8.51
CA ASN A 10 -11.30 -12.08 -8.22
C ASN A 10 -12.53 -11.52 -7.48
N LEU A 11 -12.70 -11.89 -6.21
CA LEU A 11 -13.65 -11.29 -5.31
C LEU A 11 -13.16 -9.86 -5.08
N TYR A 12 -13.78 -8.89 -5.76
CA TYR A 12 -13.74 -7.50 -5.35
C TYR A 12 -14.22 -7.45 -3.89
N ASN A 13 -13.29 -7.55 -2.95
CA ASN A 13 -13.59 -7.28 -1.57
C ASN A 13 -13.62 -5.75 -1.44
N PRO A 14 -14.80 -5.11 -1.33
CA PRO A 14 -14.90 -3.65 -1.28
C PRO A 14 -14.22 -3.05 -0.05
N ASN A 15 -13.78 -3.93 0.86
CA ASN A 15 -13.13 -3.65 2.12
C ASN A 15 -11.61 -3.87 2.07
N ILE A 16 -11.01 -3.90 0.88
CA ILE A 16 -9.56 -3.93 0.68
C ILE A 16 -9.15 -2.73 -0.20
N LEU A 17 -8.04 -2.10 0.14
CA LEU A 17 -7.41 -1.03 -0.62
C LEU A 17 -5.92 -1.33 -0.79
N GLU A 18 -5.43 -1.23 -2.03
CA GLU A 18 -4.03 -1.43 -2.38
C GLU A 18 -3.39 -0.09 -2.75
N PHE A 19 -2.34 0.28 -2.04
CA PHE A 19 -1.44 1.38 -2.40
C PHE A 19 -0.24 0.80 -3.13
N LYS A 20 0.00 1.25 -4.36
CA LYS A 20 1.14 0.85 -5.19
C LYS A 20 2.16 1.97 -5.23
N ASN A 21 3.43 1.60 -5.39
CA ASN A 21 4.55 2.53 -5.53
C ASN A 21 4.61 3.55 -4.38
N VAL A 22 4.41 3.07 -3.15
CA VAL A 22 4.46 3.91 -1.96
C VAL A 22 5.91 4.39 -1.75
N PRO A 23 6.17 5.70 -1.65
CA PRO A 23 7.49 6.21 -1.29
C PRO A 23 7.92 5.67 0.07
N LYS A 24 9.15 5.17 0.16
CA LYS A 24 9.71 4.57 1.37
C LYS A 24 9.60 5.50 2.58
N ASP A 25 9.83 6.79 2.38
CA ASP A 25 9.83 7.80 3.43
C ASP A 25 8.46 8.01 4.08
N ILE A 26 7.37 7.70 3.38
CA ILE A 26 6.00 7.82 3.90
C ILE A 26 5.39 6.48 4.30
N LEU A 27 6.06 5.36 4.01
CA LEU A 27 5.54 4.02 4.27
C LEU A 27 5.17 3.83 5.74
N HIS A 28 6.11 4.13 6.65
CA HIS A 28 5.88 3.99 8.09
C HIS A 28 4.74 4.91 8.59
N TRP A 29 4.63 6.11 8.01
CA TRP A 29 3.51 7.01 8.31
C TRP A 29 2.16 6.41 7.84
N LEU A 30 2.13 5.82 6.65
CA LEU A 30 0.93 5.18 6.11
C LEU A 30 0.51 3.94 6.92
N GLU A 31 1.47 3.12 7.36
CA GLU A 31 1.21 1.99 8.26
C GLU A 31 0.60 2.47 9.58
N LYS A 32 1.21 3.48 10.21
CA LYS A 32 0.75 4.05 11.46
C LYS A 32 -0.66 4.62 11.35
N ILE A 33 -0.91 5.50 10.37
CA ILE A 33 -2.23 6.13 10.23
C ILE A 33 -3.32 5.11 9.90
N SER A 34 -2.98 4.04 9.18
CA SER A 34 -3.92 2.96 8.88
C SER A 34 -4.35 2.23 10.15
N LEU A 35 -3.39 1.86 11.00
CA LEU A 35 -3.68 1.19 12.29
C LEU A 35 -4.47 2.09 13.24
N GLU A 36 -4.19 3.40 13.26
CA GLU A 36 -4.91 4.37 14.08
C GLU A 36 -6.37 4.62 13.63
N ASN A 37 -6.71 4.30 12.37
CA ASN A 37 -8.02 4.58 11.78
C ASN A 37 -8.84 3.33 11.47
N ASN A 38 -8.78 2.31 12.35
CA ASN A 38 -9.55 1.07 12.23
C ASN A 38 -9.31 0.31 10.92
N CYS A 39 -8.11 0.40 10.35
CA CYS A 39 -7.67 -0.44 9.25
C CYS A 39 -6.68 -1.48 9.76
N ARG A 40 -6.57 -2.58 9.02
CA ARG A 40 -5.60 -3.65 9.22
C ARG A 40 -4.66 -3.69 8.03
N ILE A 41 -3.37 -3.93 8.28
CA ILE A 41 -2.40 -4.23 7.23
C ILE A 41 -2.54 -5.71 6.86
N GLU A 42 -2.92 -5.98 5.63
CA GLU A 42 -3.04 -7.35 5.10
C GLU A 42 -1.74 -7.81 4.46
N LYS A 43 -1.07 -6.92 3.74
CA LYS A 43 0.10 -7.26 2.95
C LYS A 43 1.02 -6.07 2.80
N LYS A 44 2.32 -6.32 2.90
CA LYS A 44 3.38 -5.39 2.50
C LYS A 44 4.32 -6.15 1.59
N GLU A 45 4.54 -5.64 0.39
CA GLU A 45 5.39 -6.30 -0.62
C GLU A 45 6.43 -5.34 -1.15
N TRP A 46 7.64 -5.87 -1.33
CA TRP A 46 8.72 -5.25 -2.07
C TRP A 46 8.88 -6.01 -3.37
N ARG A 47 8.42 -5.42 -4.47
CA ARG A 47 8.49 -6.00 -5.81
C ARG A 47 9.67 -5.42 -6.57
N SER A 48 10.50 -6.26 -7.18
CA SER A 48 11.61 -5.75 -7.98
C SER A 48 11.10 -5.00 -9.20
N LYS A 49 11.71 -3.85 -9.48
CA LYS A 49 11.48 -3.04 -10.70
C LYS A 49 11.94 -3.76 -11.97
N TYR A 50 12.88 -4.70 -11.83
CA TYR A 50 13.56 -5.34 -12.96
C TYR A 50 13.04 -6.75 -13.23
N ASN A 51 12.48 -7.43 -12.22
CA ASN A 51 12.00 -8.80 -12.35
C ASN A 51 10.70 -8.99 -11.56
N SER A 52 9.59 -9.16 -12.27
CA SER A 52 8.25 -9.32 -11.67
C SER A 52 8.10 -10.56 -10.80
N TYR A 53 8.97 -11.58 -10.95
CA TYR A 53 8.96 -12.78 -10.11
C TYR A 53 9.64 -12.58 -8.76
N VAL A 54 10.41 -11.49 -8.59
CA VAL A 54 11.14 -11.22 -7.34
C VAL A 54 10.28 -10.32 -6.46
N VAL A 55 9.72 -10.93 -5.42
CA VAL A 55 8.85 -10.28 -4.43
C VAL A 55 9.26 -10.72 -3.03
N TYR A 56 9.42 -9.76 -2.12
CA TYR A 56 9.68 -9.99 -0.71
C TYR A 56 8.53 -9.46 0.15
N ASP A 57 8.20 -10.16 1.23
CA ASP A 57 7.29 -9.75 2.29
C ASP A 57 8.00 -8.99 3.43
N TYR A 58 9.33 -8.88 3.34
CA TYR A 58 10.20 -8.10 4.22
C TYR A 58 11.02 -7.08 3.42
N GLU A 59 11.59 -6.09 4.11
CA GLU A 59 12.44 -5.08 3.47
C GLU A 59 13.78 -5.67 3.00
N PRO A 60 14.10 -5.63 1.69
CA PRO A 60 15.37 -6.12 1.18
C PRO A 60 16.53 -5.18 1.56
N PHE A 61 17.74 -5.74 1.68
CA PHE A 61 18.95 -4.98 2.05
C PHE A 61 19.24 -3.79 1.10
N CYS A 62 18.92 -3.92 -0.18
CA CYS A 62 18.98 -2.84 -1.16
C CYS A 62 17.56 -2.55 -1.67
N SER A 63 16.93 -1.53 -1.11
CA SER A 63 15.54 -1.17 -1.39
C SER A 63 15.33 -0.37 -2.68
N ASP A 64 16.38 0.23 -3.24
CA ASP A 64 16.26 1.19 -4.35
C ASP A 64 15.75 0.55 -5.64
N GLY A 65 16.07 -0.73 -5.85
CA GLY A 65 15.61 -1.55 -6.97
C GLY A 65 14.19 -2.09 -6.82
N PHE A 66 13.46 -1.72 -5.76
CA PHE A 66 12.16 -2.27 -5.43
C PHE A 66 11.07 -1.19 -5.38
N GLU A 67 9.86 -1.58 -5.74
CA GLU A 67 8.61 -0.85 -5.54
C GLU A 67 7.89 -1.44 -4.33
N ILE A 68 7.32 -0.56 -3.50
CA ILE A 68 6.63 -0.95 -2.29
C ILE A 68 5.13 -0.88 -2.54
N SER A 69 4.44 -1.98 -2.27
CA SER A 69 2.98 -2.04 -2.24
C SER A 69 2.50 -2.35 -0.83
N LEU A 70 1.48 -1.63 -0.38
CA LEU A 70 0.82 -1.84 0.90
C LEU A 70 -0.66 -2.12 0.65
N THR A 71 -1.15 -3.26 1.13
CA THR A 71 -2.56 -3.63 1.10
C THR A 71 -3.13 -3.51 2.50
N ILE A 72 -4.18 -2.72 2.64
CA ILE A 72 -4.93 -2.56 3.89
C ILE A 72 -6.37 -3.03 3.71
N SER A 73 -6.98 -3.47 4.80
CA SER A 73 -8.40 -3.78 4.88
C SER A 73 -9.06 -3.01 6.01
N SER A 74 -10.39 -2.91 5.99
CA SER A 74 -11.16 -2.38 7.11
C SER A 74 -12.55 -3.00 7.13
N THR A 75 -13.27 -2.90 8.24
CA THR A 75 -14.67 -3.35 8.32
C THR A 75 -15.60 -2.54 7.43
N THR A 76 -15.28 -1.26 7.23
CA THR A 76 -16.11 -0.30 6.49
C THR A 76 -15.28 0.44 5.45
N ARG A 77 -15.79 0.50 4.20
CA ARG A 77 -15.14 1.21 3.08
C ARG A 77 -14.88 2.70 3.35
N ASN A 78 -15.63 3.33 4.24
CA ASN A 78 -15.43 4.74 4.60
C ASN A 78 -14.06 4.98 5.25
N TYR A 79 -13.58 4.08 6.10
CA TYR A 79 -12.24 4.19 6.69
C TYR A 79 -11.15 4.10 5.61
N LEU A 80 -11.31 3.18 4.64
CA LEU A 80 -10.40 3.06 3.51
C LEU A 80 -10.37 4.33 2.65
N LYS A 81 -11.54 4.89 2.33
CA LYS A 81 -11.65 6.16 1.60
C LYS A 81 -10.98 7.32 2.36
N PHE A 82 -11.13 7.34 3.67
CA PHE A 82 -10.49 8.36 4.51
C PHE A 82 -8.97 8.23 4.49
N ILE A 83 -8.42 7.02 4.62
CA ILE A 83 -6.96 6.81 4.50
C ILE A 83 -6.47 7.16 3.10
N GLN A 84 -7.22 6.81 2.05
CA GLN A 84 -6.88 7.20 0.68
C GLN A 84 -6.79 8.73 0.54
N TYR A 85 -7.77 9.46 1.08
CA TYR A 85 -7.77 10.92 1.07
C TYR A 85 -6.56 11.50 1.81
N LEU A 86 -6.23 10.98 2.99
CA LEU A 86 -5.06 11.43 3.75
C LEU A 86 -3.76 11.18 2.99
N TYR A 87 -3.63 10.01 2.35
CA TYR A 87 -2.48 9.65 1.53
C TYR A 87 -2.29 10.59 0.35
N GLU A 88 -3.35 10.86 -0.42
CA GLU A 88 -3.31 11.77 -1.56
C GLU A 88 -2.96 13.20 -1.14
N ASN A 89 -3.51 13.69 -0.03
CA ASN A 89 -3.16 14.99 0.51
C ASN A 89 -1.69 15.07 0.97
N LYS A 90 -1.18 14.01 1.59
CA LYS A 90 0.22 13.95 2.02
C LYS A 90 1.16 14.06 0.83
N LEU A 91 0.88 13.34 -0.25
CA LEU A 91 1.66 13.41 -1.49
C LEU A 91 1.61 14.79 -2.13
N LYS A 92 0.41 15.38 -2.28
CA LYS A 92 0.26 16.74 -2.81
C LYS A 92 1.04 17.78 -2.02
N ASN A 93 1.06 17.66 -0.69
CA ASN A 93 1.83 18.56 0.17
C ASN A 93 3.34 18.38 -0.01
N ILE A 94 3.83 17.15 -0.16
CA ILE A 94 5.24 16.89 -0.45
C ILE A 94 5.63 17.51 -1.79
N GLU A 95 4.85 17.24 -2.85
CA GLU A 95 5.07 17.80 -4.19
C GLU A 95 5.06 19.34 -4.17
N TYR A 96 4.12 19.94 -3.44
CA TYR A 96 4.07 21.39 -3.28
C TYR A 96 5.34 21.94 -2.62
N LEU A 97 5.81 21.31 -1.54
CA LEU A 97 7.03 21.73 -0.84
C LEU A 97 8.29 21.54 -1.70
N GLU A 98 8.38 20.44 -2.45
CA GLU A 98 9.49 20.21 -3.40
C GLU A 98 9.53 21.30 -4.46
N ASN A 99 8.38 21.68 -5.02
CA ASN A 99 8.29 22.78 -5.98
C ASN A 99 8.71 24.13 -5.38
N CYS A 100 8.45 24.37 -4.10
CA CYS A 100 8.91 25.57 -3.40
C CYS A 100 10.43 25.62 -3.15
N LEU A 101 11.12 24.47 -3.14
CA LEU A 101 12.58 24.41 -2.95
C LEU A 101 13.35 24.60 -4.27
N ILE A 102 12.69 24.35 -5.40
CA ILE A 102 13.27 24.45 -6.75
C ILE A 102 13.12 25.87 -7.32
N GLY A 103 12.16 26.66 -6.81
CA GLY A 103 11.92 28.06 -7.18
C GLY A 103 12.77 29.04 -6.38
#